data_AF-A0A8T4GSL0-F1
#
_entry.id   AF-A0A8T4GSL0-F1
#
_cell.length_a   1.000
_cell.length_b   1.000
_cell.length_c   1.000
_cell.angle_alpha   90.00
_cell.angle_beta   90.00
_cell.angle_gamma   90.00
#
_symmetry.space_group_name_H-M   'P 1'
#
loop_
_entity.id
_entity.type
_entity.pdbx_description
1 polymer ?
#
loop_
_entity_poly.entity_id
_entity_poly.type
_entity_poly.pdbx_seq_one_letter_code
_entity_poly.pdbx_strand_id
1 'polypeptide(L)' 'MDAADSPESEFSYEEAYALLNESDTFSAEHSDSEYAVKRLLNRGYLYEADGTLRITETTFD' A
#
# COMPACT_ATOMS: atom_id res chain seq x y z
N MET A 1 -8.32 20.96 -19.52
CA MET A 1 -8.77 19.97 -18.52
C MET A 1 -7.69 18.90 -18.44
N ASP A 2 -7.76 18.02 -17.47
CA ASP A 2 -6.71 17.06 -17.09
C ASP A 2 -5.65 17.68 -16.16
N ALA A 3 -6.12 18.08 -14.98
CA ALA A 3 -5.28 17.94 -13.80
C ALA A 3 -4.87 16.47 -13.74
N ALA A 4 -3.58 16.20 -13.87
CA ALA A 4 -3.00 14.98 -13.32
C ALA A 4 -3.12 15.12 -11.79
N ASP A 5 -4.33 14.97 -11.29
CA ASP A 5 -4.62 14.47 -9.97
C ASP A 5 -3.93 13.12 -9.95
N SER A 6 -2.65 13.13 -9.58
CA SER A 6 -1.92 11.92 -9.27
C SER A 6 -2.56 11.55 -7.95
N PRO A 7 -3.47 10.55 -7.88
CA PRO A 7 -4.06 10.23 -6.61
C PRO A 7 -2.86 9.82 -5.75
N GLU A 8 -2.54 10.64 -4.74
CA GLU A 8 -1.82 10.19 -3.57
C GLU A 8 -2.44 8.82 -3.27
N SER A 9 -1.73 7.73 -3.58
CA SER A 9 -2.38 6.44 -3.76
C SER A 9 -2.86 5.97 -2.39
N GLU A 10 -4.12 6.31 -2.12
CA GLU A 10 -4.81 6.11 -0.88
C GLU A 10 -5.65 4.85 -1.02
N PHE A 11 -5.46 3.95 -0.07
CA PHE A 11 -6.09 2.65 -0.07
C PHE A 11 -6.75 2.42 1.28
N SER A 12 -7.96 1.86 1.28
CA SER A 12 -8.48 1.23 2.49
C SER A 12 -7.64 0.00 2.82
N TYR A 13 -7.62 -0.42 4.09
CA TYR A 13 -6.94 -1.67 4.48
C TYR A 13 -7.44 -2.87 3.67
N GLU A 14 -8.76 -2.95 3.44
CA GLU A 14 -9.37 -4.02 2.64
C GLU A 14 -8.88 -4.03 1.19
N GLU A 15 -8.72 -2.85 0.59
CA GLU A 15 -8.19 -2.70 -0.78
C GLU A 15 -6.72 -3.08 -0.84
N ALA A 16 -5.92 -2.64 0.14
CA ALA A 16 -4.52 -3.04 0.24
C ALA A 16 -4.38 -4.57 0.37
N TYR A 17 -5.23 -5.21 1.16
CA TYR A 17 -5.23 -6.67 1.29
C TYR A 17 -5.63 -7.38 0.01
N ALA A 18 -6.65 -6.89 -0.69
CA ALA A 18 -7.10 -7.45 -1.96
C ALA A 18 -6.01 -7.33 -3.04
N LEU A 19 -5.36 -6.18 -3.16
CA LEU A 19 -4.25 -5.95 -4.11
C LEU A 19 -3.06 -6.88 -3.84
N LEU A 20 -2.68 -7.02 -2.57
CA LEU A 20 -1.61 -7.93 -2.18
C LEU A 20 -1.95 -9.39 -2.47
N ASN A 21 -3.21 -9.79 -2.22
CA ASN A 21 -3.68 -11.14 -2.47
C ASN A 21 -3.85 -11.46 -3.96
N GLU A 22 -4.16 -10.47 -4.80
CA GLU A 22 -4.21 -10.60 -6.27
C GLU A 22 -2.81 -10.64 -6.89
N SER A 23 -1.81 -10.05 -6.25
CA SER A 23 -0.47 -9.96 -6.82
C SER A 23 0.26 -11.31 -6.83
N ASP A 24 0.54 -11.82 -8.04
CA ASP A 24 1.28 -13.07 -8.27
C ASP A 24 2.70 -13.05 -7.67
N THR A 25 3.29 -11.86 -7.49
CA THR A 25 4.60 -11.68 -6.83
C THR A 25 4.58 -12.04 -5.35
N PHE A 26 3.42 -11.91 -4.72
CA PHE A 26 3.20 -12.23 -3.31
C PHE A 26 2.70 -13.66 -3.11
N SER A 27 2.56 -14.40 -4.21
CA SER A 27 1.79 -15.63 -4.27
C SER A 27 2.34 -16.73 -3.36
N ALA A 28 1.37 -17.23 -2.59
CA ALA A 28 1.18 -18.57 -2.07
C ALA A 28 2.01 -19.07 -0.88
N GLU A 29 3.28 -18.72 -0.68
CA GLU A 29 4.03 -19.45 0.36
C GLU A 29 3.81 -18.96 1.79
N HIS A 30 3.91 -17.67 2.15
CA HIS A 30 3.78 -17.32 3.60
C HIS A 30 3.43 -15.87 3.97
N SER A 31 3.12 -14.98 3.03
CA SER A 31 2.87 -13.58 3.41
C SER A 31 1.39 -13.28 3.46
N ASP A 32 0.82 -13.49 4.64
CA ASP A 32 -0.49 -12.96 5.01
C ASP A 32 -0.55 -11.45 4.66
N SER A 33 -1.58 -11.04 3.92
CA SER A 33 -1.72 -9.65 3.44
C SER A 33 -1.75 -8.65 4.60
N GLU A 34 -2.29 -9.03 5.77
CA GLU A 34 -2.24 -8.20 6.97
C GLU A 34 -0.81 -8.05 7.47
N TYR A 35 -0.05 -9.15 7.54
CA TYR A 35 1.36 -9.13 7.91
C TYR A 35 2.20 -8.26 6.95
N ALA A 36 1.90 -8.33 5.66
CA ALA A 36 2.56 -7.53 4.63
C ALA A 36 2.33 -6.03 4.81
N VAL A 37 1.07 -5.61 4.99
CA VAL A 37 0.72 -4.21 5.27
C VAL A 37 1.41 -3.73 6.54
N LYS A 38 1.34 -4.49 7.64
CA LYS A 38 2.06 -4.17 8.88
C LYS A 38 3.57 -4.00 8.66
N ARG A 39 4.17 -4.84 7.83
CA ARG A 39 5.60 -4.77 7.51
C ARG A 39 5.94 -3.54 6.66
N LEU A 40 5.09 -3.16 5.72
CA LEU A 40 5.26 -1.96 4.89
C LEU A 40 5.13 -0.69 5.73
N LEU A 41 4.16 -0.64 6.65
CA LEU A 41 4.02 0.42 7.66
C LEU A 41 5.27 0.52 8.55
N ASN A 42 5.72 -0.61 9.10
CA ASN A 42 6.91 -0.63 9.98
C ASN A 42 8.18 -0.14 9.27
N ARG A 43 8.29 -0.42 7.96
CA ARG A 43 9.43 -0.01 7.14
C ARG A 43 9.31 1.41 6.58
N GLY A 44 8.18 2.09 6.79
CA GLY A 44 7.95 3.44 6.29
C GLY A 44 7.73 3.52 4.77
N TYR A 45 7.27 2.43 4.15
CA TYR A 45 6.80 2.45 2.76
C TYR A 45 5.33 2.86 2.65
N LEU A 46 4.56 2.58 3.71
CA LEU A 46 3.19 3.05 3.89
C LEU A 46 3.11 3.89 5.16
N TYR A 47 2.14 4.78 5.20
CA TYR A 47 1.70 5.45 6.42
C TYR A 47 0.17 5.47 6.49
N GLU A 48 -0.36 5.54 7.71
CA GLU A 48 -1.80 5.69 7.93
C GLU A 48 -2.15 7.16 8.14
N ALA A 49 -3.15 7.65 7.39
CA ALA A 49 -3.71 8.99 7.52
C ALA A 49 -5.23 8.87 7.43
N ASP A 50 -5.98 9.50 8.34
CA ASP A 50 -7.45 9.48 8.33
C ASP A 50 -8.10 8.07 8.22
N GLY A 51 -7.41 7.03 8.71
CA GLY A 51 -7.86 5.64 8.65
C GLY A 51 -7.62 4.93 7.32
N THR A 52 -6.91 5.57 6.39
CA THR A 52 -6.50 5.01 5.10
C THR A 52 -4.98 4.89 5.00
N LEU A 53 -4.52 3.97 4.15
CA LEU A 53 -3.12 3.72 3.88
C LEU A 53 -2.67 4.53 2.68
N ARG A 54 -1.56 5.25 2.82
CA ARG A 54 -0.93 6.02 1.74
C ARG A 54 0.51 5.59 1.52
N ILE A 55 0.96 5.68 0.27
CA ILE A 55 2.35 5.39 -0.09
C ILE A 55 3.25 6.54 0.36
N THR A 56 4.29 6.22 1.11
CA THR A 56 5.32 7.21 1.44
C THR A 56 6.07 7.58 0.17
N GLU A 57 5.89 8.81 -0.30
CA GLU A 57 6.71 9.37 -1.39
C GLU A 57 8.16 9.43 -0.93
N THR A 58 8.95 8.46 -1.38
CA THR A 58 10.40 8.51 -1.24
C THR A 58 10.91 9.27 -2.46
N THR A 59 11.20 10.56 -2.27
CA THR A 59 12.01 11.31 -3.22
C THR A 59 13.39 10.67 -3.21
N PHE A 60 13.63 9.71 -4.11
CA PHE A 60 14.97 9.28 -4.45
C PHE A 60 15.59 10.44 -5.25
N ASP A 61 16.41 11.25 -4.58
CA ASP A 61 17.32 12.24 -5.19
C ASP A 61 18.44 11.53 -5.97
#